data_AF-A0A968U6Q0-F1
#
_entry.id   AF-A0A968U6Q0-F1
#
_cell.length_a   1.000
_cell.length_b   1.000
_cell.length_c   1.000
_cell.angle_alpha   90.00
_cell.angle_beta   90.00
_cell.angle_gamma   90.00
#
_symmetry.space_group_name_H-M   'P 1'
#
loop_
_entity.id
_entity.type
_entity.pdbx_description
1 polymer ?
#
loop_
_entity_poly.entity_id
_entity_poly.type
_entity_poly.pdbx_seq_one_letter_code
_entity_poly.pdbx_strand_id
1 'polypeptide(L)'
;KKLVQPPVLKKTDEGNILTEALKTDSHLGTFLSNCIPSKENGFDIEGLAVYNNTIFLGLRGPVLREWAIILEIEVEETEPGILTLKEMGEDEQLYKKHFVNLKGLGIRELCFHGKDLLILAGPTMSIEGAMRVYRLKHVLEHPSDSLLSQDTGDLEVVFDLPFTLETDHAEGLALFPCFDQTNGLLVVYDSPDPVRKAASDAIFVDIFRLK
;
A
#
# COMPACT_ATOMS: atom_id res chain seq x y z
N LYS A 1 21.31 22.44 13.69
CA LYS A 1 20.03 21.70 13.70
C LYS A 1 20.35 20.25 13.99
N LYS A 2 19.91 19.67 15.12
CA LYS A 2 19.97 18.21 15.28
C LYS A 2 19.06 17.62 14.20
N LEU A 3 19.61 16.77 13.33
CA LEU A 3 18.81 15.95 12.43
C LEU A 3 17.91 15.10 13.33
N VAL A 4 16.61 15.39 13.33
CA VAL A 4 15.63 14.47 13.90
C VAL A 4 15.68 13.24 13.01
N GLN A 5 16.18 12.13 13.54
CA GLN A 5 16.12 10.87 12.80
C GLN A 5 14.64 10.48 12.69
N PRO A 6 14.18 10.05 11.51
CA PRO A 6 12.83 9.53 11.39
C PRO A 6 12.67 8.34 12.33
N PRO A 7 11.49 8.18 12.97
CA PRO A 7 11.26 7.03 13.81
C PRO A 7 11.39 5.74 12.99
N VAL A 8 11.92 4.70 13.62
CA VAL A 8 12.14 3.39 12.99
C VAL A 8 11.43 2.30 13.79
N LEU A 9 10.91 1.30 13.08
CA LEU A 9 10.41 0.10 13.73
C LEU A 9 11.59 -0.63 14.40
N LYS A 10 11.38 -1.11 15.63
CA LYS A 10 12.40 -1.80 16.42
C LYS A 10 13.06 -2.93 15.62
N LYS A 11 14.38 -2.85 15.49
CA LYS A 11 15.20 -3.83 14.78
C LYS A 11 15.43 -5.08 15.63
N THR A 12 15.64 -6.20 14.95
CA THR A 12 16.04 -7.50 15.50
C THR A 12 17.30 -7.97 14.77
N ASP A 13 17.92 -9.06 15.23
CA ASP A 13 19.12 -9.62 14.57
C ASP A 13 18.84 -10.09 13.13
N GLU A 14 17.60 -10.48 12.85
CA GLU A 14 17.17 -11.02 11.55
C GLU A 14 16.33 -10.01 10.73
N GLY A 15 16.13 -8.78 11.22
CA GLY A 15 15.36 -7.75 10.53
C GLY A 15 14.71 -6.75 11.48
N ASN A 16 13.40 -6.84 11.63
CA ASN A 16 12.61 -6.04 12.56
C ASN A 16 11.46 -6.87 13.19
N ILE A 17 10.82 -6.29 14.21
CA ILE A 17 9.75 -6.97 14.96
C ILE A 17 8.52 -7.34 14.10
N LEU A 18 8.23 -6.62 13.01
CA LEU A 18 7.14 -6.99 12.09
C LEU A 18 7.54 -8.21 11.26
N THR A 19 8.75 -8.25 10.72
CA THR A 19 9.23 -9.42 9.98
C THR A 19 9.30 -10.67 10.87
N GLU A 20 9.68 -10.54 12.15
CA GLU A 20 9.62 -11.67 13.09
C GLU A 20 8.20 -12.16 13.31
N ALA A 21 7.26 -11.24 13.58
CA ALA A 21 5.85 -11.60 13.80
C ALA A 21 5.25 -12.33 12.59
N LEU A 22 5.62 -11.91 11.37
CA LEU A 22 5.08 -12.48 10.14
C LEU A 22 5.73 -13.81 9.73
N LYS A 23 6.91 -14.19 10.25
CA LYS A 23 7.60 -15.45 9.86
C LYS A 23 6.78 -16.71 10.16
N THR A 24 5.97 -16.67 11.21
CA THR A 24 5.08 -17.78 11.59
C THR A 24 3.67 -17.64 11.01
N ASP A 25 3.39 -16.60 10.23
CA ASP A 25 2.09 -16.39 9.62
C ASP A 25 1.77 -17.49 8.60
N SER A 26 0.54 -18.00 8.63
CA SER A 26 0.10 -19.10 7.75
C SER A 26 0.08 -18.74 6.26
N HIS A 27 -0.02 -17.46 5.91
CA HIS A 27 -0.07 -16.97 4.53
C HIS A 27 1.25 -16.34 4.10
N LEU A 28 1.88 -15.56 4.99
CA LEU A 28 3.06 -14.74 4.67
C LEU A 28 4.39 -15.36 5.11
N GLY A 29 4.38 -16.26 6.10
CA GLY A 29 5.60 -16.78 6.72
C GLY A 29 6.53 -17.49 5.74
N THR A 30 5.97 -18.21 4.75
CA THR A 30 6.75 -18.88 3.70
C THR A 30 7.49 -17.88 2.79
N PHE A 31 6.87 -16.75 2.46
CA PHE A 31 7.48 -15.74 1.58
C PHE A 31 8.69 -15.07 2.24
N LEU A 32 8.62 -14.86 3.56
CA LEU A 32 9.71 -14.33 4.36
C LEU A 32 10.80 -15.38 4.62
N SER A 33 10.41 -16.59 5.05
CA SER A 33 11.36 -17.64 5.43
C SER A 33 12.18 -18.16 4.25
N ASN A 34 11.59 -18.20 3.05
CA ASN A 34 12.28 -18.65 1.84
C ASN A 34 12.91 -17.52 1.04
N CYS A 35 12.85 -16.27 1.52
CA CYS A 35 13.43 -15.10 0.87
C CYS A 35 13.04 -15.00 -0.62
N ILE A 36 11.75 -15.18 -0.93
CA ILE A 36 11.28 -15.10 -2.32
C ILE A 36 11.55 -13.67 -2.83
N PRO A 37 12.22 -13.49 -3.98
CA PRO A 37 12.53 -12.17 -4.51
C PRO A 37 11.27 -11.34 -4.74
N SER A 38 11.30 -10.05 -4.41
CA SER A 38 10.14 -9.15 -4.54
C SER A 38 9.59 -9.07 -5.97
N LYS A 39 10.46 -9.16 -6.99
CA LYS A 39 10.06 -9.17 -8.41
C LYS A 39 9.44 -10.49 -8.88
N GLU A 40 9.49 -11.53 -8.04
CA GLU A 40 8.93 -12.87 -8.27
C GLU A 40 7.75 -13.13 -7.32
N ASN A 41 6.90 -12.11 -7.08
CA ASN A 41 5.78 -12.16 -6.13
C ASN A 41 6.20 -12.43 -4.67
N GLY A 42 7.43 -12.07 -4.31
CA GLY A 42 7.93 -12.11 -2.93
C GLY A 42 7.32 -11.05 -2.03
N PHE A 43 7.67 -11.08 -0.74
CA PHE A 43 7.19 -10.09 0.23
C PHE A 43 7.75 -8.71 -0.10
N ASP A 44 6.86 -7.76 -0.38
CA ASP A 44 7.21 -6.40 -0.76
C ASP A 44 6.13 -5.40 -0.38
N ILE A 45 6.53 -4.40 0.41
CA ILE A 45 5.65 -3.32 0.87
C ILE A 45 5.96 -2.09 0.02
N GLU A 46 4.97 -1.61 -0.72
CA GLU A 46 5.09 -0.37 -1.49
C GLU A 46 4.05 0.67 -1.03
N GLY A 47 2.81 0.25 -0.77
CA GLY A 47 1.77 1.16 -0.31
C GLY A 47 1.84 1.44 1.19
N LEU A 48 1.65 2.71 1.58
CA LEU A 48 1.64 3.10 2.98
C LEU A 48 0.61 4.19 3.25
N ALA A 49 -0.29 3.93 4.20
CA ALA A 49 -1.21 4.94 4.72
C ALA A 49 -1.25 4.91 6.24
N VAL A 50 -1.41 6.08 6.86
CA VAL A 50 -1.41 6.22 8.33
C VAL A 50 -2.70 6.87 8.78
N TYR A 51 -3.31 6.30 9.83
CA TYR A 51 -4.46 6.86 10.51
C TYR A 51 -4.20 6.83 12.03
N ASN A 52 -3.95 7.99 12.63
CA ASN A 52 -3.45 8.11 14.01
C ASN A 52 -2.18 7.26 14.22
N ASN A 53 -2.22 6.28 15.13
CA ASN A 53 -1.11 5.37 15.43
C ASN A 53 -1.20 4.05 14.65
N THR A 54 -2.19 3.93 13.75
CA THR A 54 -2.39 2.75 12.91
C THR A 54 -1.76 2.99 11.55
N ILE A 55 -0.99 2.02 11.08
CA ILE A 55 -0.34 2.02 9.79
C ILE A 55 -0.92 0.88 8.95
N PHE A 56 -1.31 1.22 7.72
CA PHE A 56 -1.75 0.28 6.70
C PHE A 56 -0.62 0.11 5.70
N LEU A 57 -0.11 -1.11 5.58
CA LEU A 57 0.98 -1.48 4.70
C LEU A 57 0.42 -2.32 3.55
N GLY A 58 0.37 -1.73 2.36
CA GLY A 58 -0.08 -2.37 1.15
C GLY A 58 1.02 -3.21 0.53
N LEU A 59 0.75 -4.51 0.38
CA LEU A 59 1.71 -5.42 -0.24
C LEU A 59 1.58 -5.37 -1.77
N ARG A 60 2.68 -5.03 -2.46
CA ARG A 60 2.78 -5.34 -3.90
C ARG A 60 2.83 -6.85 -4.10
N GLY A 61 3.57 -7.53 -3.24
CA GLY A 61 3.66 -8.98 -3.20
C GLY A 61 3.75 -9.47 -1.76
N PRO A 62 3.24 -10.68 -1.47
CA PRO A 62 2.63 -11.60 -2.41
C PRO A 62 1.18 -11.27 -2.73
N VAL A 63 0.78 -11.56 -3.96
CA VAL A 63 -0.62 -11.71 -4.35
C VAL A 63 -0.99 -13.18 -4.40
N LEU A 64 -2.10 -13.54 -3.77
CA LEU A 64 -2.61 -14.89 -3.65
C LEU A 64 -3.84 -15.06 -4.55
N ARG A 65 -3.63 -15.61 -5.76
CA ARG A 65 -4.65 -15.66 -6.82
C ARG A 65 -5.12 -14.26 -7.23
N GLU A 66 -6.32 -13.85 -6.82
CA GLU A 66 -6.88 -12.52 -7.11
C GLU A 66 -6.67 -11.51 -5.96
N TRP A 67 -6.11 -11.96 -4.83
CA TRP A 67 -6.15 -11.24 -3.57
C TRP A 67 -4.80 -10.61 -3.23
N ALA A 68 -4.76 -9.29 -3.12
CA ALA A 68 -3.68 -8.57 -2.47
C ALA A 68 -3.93 -8.51 -0.96
N ILE A 69 -2.90 -8.11 -0.21
CA ILE A 69 -2.93 -8.07 1.25
C ILE A 69 -2.56 -6.67 1.72
N ILE A 70 -3.36 -6.13 2.64
CA ILE A 70 -2.98 -4.98 3.46
C ILE A 70 -2.73 -5.49 4.87
N LEU A 71 -1.58 -5.14 5.44
CA LEU A 71 -1.31 -5.34 6.86
C LEU A 71 -1.74 -4.08 7.63
N GLU A 72 -2.60 -4.24 8.62
CA GLU A 72 -2.90 -3.20 9.61
C GLU A 72 -2.05 -3.47 10.86
N ILE A 73 -1.25 -2.49 11.25
CA ILE A 73 -0.46 -2.53 12.49
C ILE A 73 -0.74 -1.29 13.32
N GLU A 74 -0.81 -1.44 14.64
CA GLU A 74 -0.77 -0.31 15.56
C GLU A 74 0.63 -0.19 16.14
N VAL A 75 1.16 1.04 16.18
CA VAL A 75 2.50 1.30 16.70
C VAL A 75 2.47 2.23 17.89
N GLU A 76 3.47 2.08 18.76
CA GLU A 76 3.73 3.01 19.86
C GLU A 76 5.22 3.32 19.97
N GLU A 77 5.54 4.50 20.48
CA GLU A 77 6.92 4.92 20.69
C GLU A 77 7.37 4.53 22.11
N THR A 78 8.26 3.54 22.21
CA THR A 78 8.78 3.08 23.52
C THR A 78 10.02 3.84 23.96
N GLU A 79 10.80 4.33 22.99
CA GLU A 79 11.99 5.16 23.18
C GLU A 79 12.03 6.23 22.09
N PRO A 80 12.67 7.39 22.31
CA PRO A 80 12.74 8.45 21.30
C PRO A 80 13.23 7.95 19.94
N GLY A 81 12.34 7.95 18.94
CA GLY A 81 12.59 7.50 17.57
C GLY A 81 12.47 5.98 17.35
N ILE A 82 12.02 5.20 18.34
CA ILE A 82 11.86 3.74 18.23
C ILE A 82 10.39 3.37 18.41
N LEU A 83 9.83 2.79 17.35
CA LEU A 83 8.46 2.28 17.32
C LEU A 83 8.43 0.78 17.62
N THR A 84 7.49 0.35 18.45
CA THR A 84 7.12 -1.04 18.66
C THR A 84 5.70 -1.32 18.13
N LEU A 85 5.39 -2.59 17.93
CA LEU A 85 4.03 -3.05 17.61
C LEU A 85 3.22 -3.14 18.89
N LYS A 86 1.99 -2.64 18.84
CA LYS A 86 1.01 -2.78 19.91
C LYS A 86 0.09 -3.95 19.60
N GLU A 87 -0.29 -4.69 20.63
CA GLU A 87 -1.25 -5.78 20.53
C GLU A 87 -2.64 -5.24 20.19
N MET A 88 -3.33 -5.96 19.30
CA MET A 88 -4.62 -5.58 18.71
C MET A 88 -5.63 -6.72 18.89
N GLY A 89 -6.88 -6.36 19.18
CA GLY A 89 -7.99 -7.32 19.32
C GLY A 89 -7.92 -8.17 20.59
N GLU A 90 -8.82 -9.15 20.70
CA GLU A 90 -8.93 -10.04 21.87
C GLU A 90 -7.82 -11.10 21.91
N ASP A 91 -7.24 -11.44 20.76
CA ASP A 91 -6.19 -12.46 20.60
C ASP A 91 -4.77 -11.89 20.72
N GLU A 92 -4.63 -10.63 21.15
CA GLU A 92 -3.33 -9.94 21.33
C GLU A 92 -2.43 -10.01 20.08
N GLN A 93 -3.03 -9.88 18.89
CA GLN A 93 -2.30 -10.00 17.63
C GLN A 93 -1.50 -8.73 17.34
N LEU A 94 -0.30 -8.89 16.78
CA LEU A 94 0.57 -7.75 16.45
C LEU A 94 0.24 -7.08 15.10
N TYR A 95 -0.65 -7.68 14.31
CA TYR A 95 -1.11 -7.18 13.02
C TYR A 95 -2.44 -7.83 12.64
N LYS A 96 -3.20 -7.19 11.75
CA LYS A 96 -4.33 -7.79 11.02
C LYS A 96 -4.02 -7.88 9.53
N LYS A 97 -4.68 -8.79 8.83
CA LYS A 97 -4.63 -8.93 7.37
C LYS A 97 -5.98 -8.62 6.75
N HIS A 98 -5.99 -7.65 5.85
CA HIS A 98 -7.14 -7.40 4.97
C HIS A 98 -6.80 -7.94 3.59
N PHE A 99 -7.45 -9.03 3.20
CA PHE A 99 -7.36 -9.58 1.86
C PHE A 99 -8.31 -8.80 0.96
N VAL A 100 -7.77 -8.18 -0.09
CA VAL A 100 -8.54 -7.32 -1.00
C VAL A 100 -8.51 -7.93 -2.41
N ASN A 101 -9.67 -8.20 -3.00
CA ASN A 101 -9.74 -8.75 -4.35
C ASN A 101 -9.46 -7.67 -5.40
N LEU A 102 -8.19 -7.49 -5.75
CA LEU A 102 -7.71 -6.56 -6.77
C LEU A 102 -7.50 -7.22 -8.13
N LYS A 103 -8.11 -8.39 -8.37
CA LYS A 103 -8.05 -9.13 -9.63
C LYS A 103 -6.62 -9.51 -10.05
N GLY A 104 -5.80 -9.87 -9.07
CA GLY A 104 -4.43 -10.34 -9.29
C GLY A 104 -3.39 -9.22 -9.34
N LEU A 105 -3.82 -7.96 -9.13
CA LEU A 105 -2.94 -6.81 -8.99
C LEU A 105 -2.44 -6.69 -7.53
N GLY A 106 -1.20 -6.26 -7.37
CA GLY A 106 -0.60 -5.88 -6.09
C GLY A 106 -0.84 -4.41 -5.76
N ILE A 107 -0.60 -4.04 -4.51
CA ILE A 107 -0.78 -2.67 -4.03
C ILE A 107 0.52 -1.89 -4.22
N ARG A 108 0.43 -0.75 -4.93
CA ARG A 108 1.54 0.18 -5.19
C ARG A 108 1.53 1.37 -4.24
N GLU A 109 0.34 1.91 -3.99
CA GLU A 109 0.16 3.02 -3.07
C GLU A 109 -1.20 2.96 -2.37
N LEU A 110 -1.26 3.50 -1.15
CA LEU A 110 -2.44 3.68 -0.33
C LEU A 110 -2.61 5.17 0.03
N CYS A 111 -3.83 5.69 -0.02
CA CYS A 111 -4.11 7.06 0.40
C CYS A 111 -5.48 7.18 1.04
N PHE A 112 -5.55 7.71 2.26
CA PHE A 112 -6.83 7.97 2.91
C PHE A 112 -7.60 9.09 2.22
N HIS A 113 -8.88 8.84 1.98
CA HIS A 113 -9.85 9.83 1.54
C HIS A 113 -11.05 9.78 2.50
N GLY A 114 -11.04 10.66 3.50
CA GLY A 114 -11.96 10.58 4.62
C GLY A 114 -11.69 9.33 5.46
N LYS A 115 -12.67 8.43 5.54
CA LYS A 115 -12.55 7.12 6.21
C LYS A 115 -12.25 5.97 5.25
N ASP A 116 -12.30 6.22 3.95
CA ASP A 116 -12.04 5.22 2.93
C ASP A 116 -10.57 5.25 2.54
N LEU A 117 -10.10 4.14 2.00
CA LEU A 117 -8.73 3.97 1.54
C LEU A 117 -8.72 3.85 0.02
N LEU A 118 -8.08 4.80 -0.65
CA LEU A 118 -7.77 4.70 -2.07
C LEU A 118 -6.57 3.78 -2.26
N ILE A 119 -6.64 2.89 -3.24
CA ILE A 119 -5.62 1.89 -3.54
C ILE A 119 -5.20 2.05 -5.00
N LEU A 120 -3.93 2.36 -5.23
CA LEU A 120 -3.32 2.20 -6.56
C LEU A 120 -2.88 0.74 -6.69
N ALA A 121 -3.50 0.02 -7.62
CA ALA A 121 -3.22 -1.38 -7.88
C ALA A 121 -2.54 -1.55 -9.25
N GLY A 122 -1.51 -2.40 -9.30
CA GLY A 122 -0.75 -2.68 -10.52
C GLY A 122 -0.15 -4.07 -10.56
N PRO A 123 0.53 -4.46 -11.66
CA PRO A 123 1.18 -5.76 -11.78
C PRO A 123 2.18 -6.02 -10.65
N THR A 124 2.31 -7.26 -10.19
CA THR A 124 3.20 -7.63 -9.08
C THR A 124 4.63 -7.92 -9.52
N MET A 125 4.81 -8.32 -10.78
CA MET A 125 6.09 -8.72 -11.37
C MET A 125 6.50 -7.69 -12.41
N SER A 126 7.68 -7.87 -13.03
CA SER A 126 8.16 -7.05 -14.15
C SER A 126 7.42 -7.39 -15.45
N ILE A 127 6.10 -7.27 -15.42
CA ILE A 127 5.20 -7.47 -16.55
C ILE A 127 4.39 -6.20 -16.78
N GLU A 128 4.14 -5.91 -18.04
CA GLU A 128 3.22 -4.87 -18.46
C GLU A 128 1.78 -5.29 -18.13
N GLY A 129 0.98 -4.36 -17.60
CA GLY A 129 -0.41 -4.65 -17.29
C GLY A 129 -1.21 -3.42 -16.89
N ALA A 130 -2.53 -3.57 -16.94
CA ALA A 130 -3.43 -2.50 -16.54
C ALA A 130 -3.23 -2.12 -15.07
N MET A 131 -3.31 -0.82 -14.80
CA MET A 131 -3.29 -0.27 -13.46
C MET A 131 -4.64 0.37 -13.15
N ARG A 132 -5.08 0.26 -11.91
CA ARG A 132 -6.43 0.65 -11.52
C ARG A 132 -6.43 1.27 -10.14
N VAL A 133 -7.28 2.28 -9.97
CA VAL A 133 -7.57 2.88 -8.67
C VAL A 133 -8.85 2.28 -8.10
N TYR A 134 -8.76 1.75 -6.89
CA TYR A 134 -9.89 1.26 -6.11
C TYR A 134 -10.15 2.15 -4.90
N ARG A 135 -11.37 2.09 -4.38
CA ARG A 135 -11.78 2.66 -3.10
C ARG A 135 -12.23 1.52 -2.20
N LEU A 136 -11.49 1.29 -1.12
CA LEU A 136 -11.85 0.37 -0.06
C LEU A 136 -12.57 1.13 1.06
N LYS A 137 -13.78 0.71 1.36
CA LYS A 137 -14.69 1.37 2.30
C LYS A 137 -14.48 0.81 3.70
N HIS A 138 -14.61 1.68 4.70
CA HIS A 138 -14.70 1.29 6.11
C HIS A 138 -13.56 0.39 6.61
N VAL A 139 -12.35 0.50 6.06
CA VAL A 139 -11.21 -0.35 6.46
C VAL A 139 -10.92 -0.24 7.97
N LEU A 140 -11.15 0.94 8.55
CA LEU A 140 -10.99 1.25 9.96
C LEU A 140 -12.01 0.55 10.89
N GLU A 141 -13.05 -0.08 10.33
CA GLU A 141 -14.18 -0.64 11.09
C GLU A 141 -14.09 -2.17 11.23
N HIS A 142 -13.02 -2.81 10.71
CA HIS A 142 -12.83 -4.25 10.81
C HIS A 142 -12.10 -4.66 12.11
N PRO A 143 -12.73 -5.49 12.98
CA PRO A 143 -12.14 -5.88 14.25
C PRO A 143 -11.03 -6.93 14.14
N SER A 144 -10.95 -7.65 13.01
CA SER A 144 -10.05 -8.78 12.76
C SER A 144 -9.64 -8.85 11.29
N ASP A 145 -8.90 -9.90 10.92
CA ASP A 145 -8.67 -10.28 9.52
C ASP A 145 -9.97 -10.24 8.70
N SER A 146 -9.89 -9.75 7.46
CA SER A 146 -11.06 -9.57 6.59
C SER A 146 -10.82 -9.97 5.13
N LEU A 147 -11.91 -10.33 4.44
CA LEU A 147 -11.94 -10.57 2.99
C LEU A 147 -12.86 -9.53 2.35
N LEU A 148 -12.27 -8.63 1.57
CA LEU A 148 -12.90 -7.42 1.05
C LEU A 148 -12.97 -7.47 -0.47
N SER A 149 -14.15 -7.25 -1.01
CA SER A 149 -14.40 -7.42 -2.45
C SER A 149 -15.52 -6.52 -2.94
N GLN A 150 -15.69 -6.47 -4.27
CA GLN A 150 -16.84 -5.80 -4.89
C GLN A 150 -18.15 -6.53 -4.56
N ASP A 151 -18.13 -7.85 -4.43
CA ASP A 151 -19.31 -8.67 -4.14
C ASP A 151 -19.84 -8.43 -2.72
N THR A 152 -18.96 -8.11 -1.78
CA THR A 152 -19.31 -7.73 -0.40
C THR A 152 -19.68 -6.25 -0.27
N GLY A 153 -19.44 -5.44 -1.31
CA GLY A 153 -19.71 -4.00 -1.32
C GLY A 153 -18.62 -3.13 -0.66
N ASP A 154 -17.57 -3.76 -0.13
CA ASP A 154 -16.47 -3.07 0.57
C ASP A 154 -15.48 -2.41 -0.40
N LEU A 155 -15.41 -2.91 -1.64
CA LEU A 155 -14.47 -2.43 -2.65
C LEU A 155 -15.21 -1.85 -3.85
N GLU A 156 -14.76 -0.70 -4.32
CA GLU A 156 -15.30 -0.02 -5.50
C GLU A 156 -14.17 0.29 -6.49
N VAL A 157 -14.40 0.07 -7.78
CA VAL A 157 -13.50 0.54 -8.84
C VAL A 157 -13.76 2.03 -9.06
N VAL A 158 -12.73 2.86 -8.89
CA VAL A 158 -12.84 4.30 -9.12
C VAL A 158 -12.63 4.61 -10.60
N PHE A 159 -11.49 4.18 -11.16
CA PHE A 159 -11.16 4.25 -12.58
C PHE A 159 -9.94 3.40 -12.95
N ASP A 160 -9.83 3.09 -14.24
CA ASP A 160 -8.62 2.56 -14.86
C ASP A 160 -7.66 3.70 -15.23
N LEU A 161 -6.37 3.51 -14.99
CA LEU A 161 -5.35 4.41 -15.51
C LEU A 161 -5.14 4.16 -17.02
N PRO A 162 -4.80 5.20 -17.80
CA PRO A 162 -4.35 5.00 -19.17
C PRO A 162 -3.17 4.02 -19.22
N PHE A 163 -3.23 3.08 -20.16
CA PHE A 163 -2.18 2.09 -20.35
C PHE A 163 -1.30 2.46 -21.54
N THR A 164 0.00 2.59 -21.28
CA THR A 164 1.04 2.77 -22.28
C THR A 164 2.08 1.69 -22.07
N LEU A 165 2.52 1.05 -23.16
CA LEU A 165 3.54 0.01 -23.08
C LEU A 165 4.87 0.63 -22.65
N GLU A 166 5.55 -0.02 -21.70
CA GLU A 166 6.91 0.30 -21.24
C GLU A 166 7.08 1.68 -20.58
N THR A 167 6.00 2.43 -20.40
CA THR A 167 5.99 3.83 -19.94
C THR A 167 4.76 4.11 -19.08
N ASP A 168 4.81 5.19 -18.30
CA ASP A 168 3.77 5.60 -17.34
C ASP A 168 3.34 4.49 -16.34
N HIS A 169 4.30 3.73 -15.82
CA HIS A 169 4.06 2.88 -14.65
C HIS A 169 3.79 3.76 -13.44
N ALA A 170 2.52 3.82 -13.01
CA ALA A 170 2.12 4.61 -11.86
C ALA A 170 2.64 3.97 -10.57
N GLU A 171 3.28 4.75 -9.71
CA GLU A 171 3.87 4.26 -8.46
C GLU A 171 3.44 5.07 -7.25
N GLY A 172 2.98 6.31 -7.44
CA GLY A 172 2.54 7.16 -6.33
C GLY A 172 1.18 7.79 -6.57
N LEU A 173 0.47 8.02 -5.47
CA LEU A 173 -0.89 8.53 -5.45
C LEU A 173 -1.09 9.40 -4.20
N ALA A 174 -1.61 10.61 -4.38
CA ALA A 174 -1.88 11.54 -3.28
C ALA A 174 -3.08 12.43 -3.56
N LEU A 175 -3.83 12.78 -2.50
CA LEU A 175 -4.83 13.84 -2.59
C LEU A 175 -4.13 15.18 -2.85
N PHE A 176 -4.57 15.88 -3.89
CA PHE A 176 -4.01 17.13 -4.34
C PHE A 176 -5.13 18.13 -4.69
N PRO A 177 -5.48 19.04 -3.77
CA PRO A 177 -6.45 20.08 -4.04
C PRO A 177 -5.93 21.06 -5.09
N CYS A 178 -6.64 21.19 -6.22
CA CYS A 178 -6.26 22.11 -7.30
C CYS A 178 -7.48 22.55 -8.12
N PHE A 179 -7.41 23.72 -8.77
CA PHE A 179 -8.44 24.23 -9.68
C PHE A 179 -9.88 24.17 -9.09
N ASP A 180 -10.05 24.68 -7.88
CA ASP A 180 -11.31 24.66 -7.12
C ASP A 180 -11.86 23.25 -6.79
N GLN A 181 -11.11 22.19 -7.08
CA GLN A 181 -11.41 20.83 -6.65
C GLN A 181 -10.68 20.54 -5.34
N THR A 182 -11.43 20.17 -4.30
CA THR A 182 -10.86 19.78 -3.01
C THR A 182 -10.31 18.36 -3.02
N ASN A 183 -10.79 17.50 -3.94
CA ASN A 183 -10.53 16.06 -3.96
C ASN A 183 -9.84 15.64 -5.28
N GLY A 184 -8.91 16.46 -5.79
CA GLY A 184 -8.04 16.03 -6.89
C GLY A 184 -7.16 14.87 -6.43
N LEU A 185 -6.91 13.91 -7.31
CA LEU A 185 -6.04 12.77 -7.06
C LEU A 185 -4.84 12.85 -8.01
N LEU A 186 -3.69 13.24 -7.46
CA LEU A 186 -2.43 13.29 -8.17
C LEU A 186 -1.84 11.88 -8.29
N VAL A 187 -1.38 11.54 -9.49
CA VAL A 187 -0.73 10.25 -9.80
C VAL A 187 0.63 10.54 -10.42
N VAL A 188 1.66 9.87 -9.91
CA VAL A 188 3.04 9.98 -10.41
C VAL A 188 3.55 8.63 -10.93
N TYR A 189 4.52 8.71 -11.83
CA TYR A 189 5.01 7.58 -12.61
C TYR A 189 6.51 7.41 -12.42
N ASP A 190 6.98 6.17 -12.23
CA ASP A 190 8.42 5.86 -12.13
C ASP A 190 9.11 5.85 -13.50
N SER A 191 8.37 5.48 -14.54
CA SER A 191 8.83 5.47 -15.93
C SER A 191 8.05 6.47 -16.79
N PRO A 192 8.07 7.78 -16.50
CA PRO A 192 7.24 8.74 -17.22
C PRO A 192 7.57 8.73 -18.72
N ASP A 193 6.53 8.69 -19.56
CA ASP A 193 6.66 8.78 -21.01
C ASP A 193 7.52 10.01 -21.38
N PRO A 194 8.42 9.91 -22.38
CA PRO A 194 9.23 11.04 -22.84
C PRO A 194 8.45 12.35 -23.04
N VAL A 195 7.17 12.31 -23.47
CA VAL A 195 6.35 13.52 -23.65
C VAL A 195 6.03 14.23 -22.35
N ARG A 196 6.11 13.55 -21.19
CA ARG A 196 5.93 14.14 -19.86
C ARG A 196 7.17 14.84 -19.34
N LYS A 197 8.34 14.63 -19.95
CA LYS A 197 9.61 15.23 -19.49
C LYS A 197 9.76 16.65 -20.04
N ALA A 198 9.20 17.62 -19.32
CA ALA A 198 9.22 19.03 -19.69
C ALA A 198 10.64 19.63 -19.68
N ALA A 199 11.48 19.17 -18.75
CA ALA A 199 12.89 19.54 -18.63
C ALA A 199 13.68 18.40 -17.95
N SER A 200 14.99 18.59 -17.73
CA SER A 200 15.85 17.59 -17.06
C SER A 200 15.46 17.31 -15.60
N ASP A 201 14.78 18.25 -14.95
CA ASP A 201 14.38 18.24 -13.54
C ASP A 201 12.87 18.48 -13.36
N ALA A 202 12.09 18.37 -14.44
CA ALA A 202 10.65 18.61 -14.42
C ALA A 202 9.88 17.56 -15.22
N ILE A 203 8.85 16.99 -14.59
CA ILE A 203 7.93 16.03 -15.19
C ILE A 203 6.48 16.52 -15.06
N PHE A 204 5.65 16.19 -16.05
CA PHE A 204 4.21 16.33 -15.95
C PHE A 204 3.60 15.10 -15.25
N VAL A 205 2.62 15.38 -14.40
CA VAL A 205 1.86 14.37 -13.63
C VAL A 205 0.38 14.55 -13.92
N ASP A 206 -0.40 13.49 -13.73
CA ASP A 206 -1.84 13.55 -13.96
C ASP A 206 -2.57 13.85 -12.66
N ILE A 207 -3.63 14.66 -12.76
CA ILE A 207 -4.57 14.91 -11.66
C ILE A 207 -5.95 14.47 -12.12
N PHE A 208 -6.45 13.42 -11.48
CA PHE A 208 -7.76 12.87 -11.74
C PHE A 208 -8.78 13.49 -10.79
N ARG A 209 -10.01 13.71 -11.27
CA ARG A 209 -11.11 14.15 -10.43
C ARG A 209 -11.75 12.94 -9.76
N LEU A 210 -11.76 12.89 -8.43
CA LEU A 210 -12.55 11.94 -7.68
C LEU A 210 -14.04 12.33 -7.79
N LYS A 211 -14.87 11.36 -8.16
CA LYS A 211 -16.33 11.49 -8.08
C LYS A 211 -16.83 11.09 -6.70
#